data_AF-A0A820FTF1-F1
#
_entry.id   AF-A0A820FTF1-F1
#
_cell.length_a   1.000
_cell.length_b   1.000
_cell.length_c   1.000
_cell.angle_alpha   90.00
_cell.angle_beta   90.00
_cell.angle_gamma   90.00
#
_symmetry.space_group_name_H-M   'P 1'
#
loop_
_entity.id
_entity.type
_entity.pdbx_description
1 polymer ?
#
loop_
_entity_poly.entity_id
_entity_poly.type
_entity_poly.pdbx_seq_one_letter_code
_entity_poly.pdbx_strand_id
1 'polypeptide(L)' 'MAAFVNSSVYRLKQTWDRISKQNKQVINKLQNLVHSDGKFKNLRDTLTKVDPPCVPYLGLYLSDLTFIEES' A
#
# COMPACT_ATOMS: atom_id res chain seq x y z
N MET A 1 -3.01 -2.00 3.86
CA MET A 1 -3.97 -1.02 3.29
C MET A 1 -5.27 -1.63 2.78
N ALA A 2 -5.23 -2.86 2.22
CA ALA A 2 -6.40 -3.58 1.69
C ALA A 2 -7.66 -3.56 2.59
N ALA A 3 -7.50 -3.60 3.91
CA ALA A 3 -8.62 -3.55 4.85
C ALA A 3 -9.43 -2.23 4.78
N PHE A 4 -8.77 -1.08 4.63
CA PHE A 4 -9.45 0.23 4.61
C PHE A 4 -10.12 0.53 3.27
N VAL A 5 -9.61 -0.02 2.18
CA VAL A 5 -10.17 0.12 0.83
C VAL A 5 -11.19 -0.98 0.50
N ASN A 6 -11.30 -2.01 1.35
CA ASN A 6 -12.33 -3.02 1.22
C ASN A 6 -13.71 -2.34 1.23
N SER A 7 -14.58 -2.71 0.29
CA SER A 7 -15.93 -2.13 0.13
C SER A 7 -16.73 -2.13 1.44
N SER A 8 -16.50 -3.11 2.31
CA SER A 8 -17.11 -3.22 3.65
C SER A 8 -16.71 -2.13 4.63
N VAL A 9 -15.48 -1.63 4.55
CA VAL A 9 -14.99 -0.56 5.41
C VAL A 9 -15.11 0.80 4.72
N TYR A 10 -14.82 0.86 3.42
CA TYR A 10 -14.81 2.10 2.64
C TYR A 10 -16.19 2.80 2.60
N ARG A 11 -17.28 2.03 2.57
CA ARG A 11 -18.64 2.59 2.51
C ARG A 11 -19.14 3.24 3.80
N LEU A 12 -18.45 3.06 4.94
CA LEU A 12 -18.90 3.52 6.26
C LEU A 12 -18.71 5.02 6.46
N LYS A 13 -19.43 5.86 5.69
CA LYS A 13 -19.24 7.31 5.65
C LYS A 13 -19.29 7.97 7.05
N GLN A 14 -20.27 7.57 7.88
CA GLN A 14 -20.40 8.10 9.25
C GLN A 14 -19.17 7.81 10.13
N THR A 15 -18.57 6.63 9.98
CA THR A 15 -17.34 6.27 10.71
C THR A 15 -16.17 7.09 10.20
N TRP A 16 -16.05 7.23 8.87
CA TRP A 16 -15.02 8.06 8.27
C TRP A 16 -15.14 9.52 8.69
N ASP A 17 -16.33 10.07 8.85
CA ASP A 17 -16.53 11.46 9.29
C ASP A 17 -16.07 11.71 10.74
N ARG A 18 -16.10 10.68 11.59
CA ARG A 18 -15.61 10.75 12.98
C ARG A 18 -14.09 10.63 13.10
N ILE A 19 -13.39 10.19 12.06
CA ILE A 19 -11.93 10.09 12.06
C ILE A 19 -11.31 11.48 11.93
N SER A 20 -10.31 11.77 12.77
CA SER A 20 -9.59 13.05 12.75
C SER A 20 -8.94 13.31 11.38
N LYS A 21 -8.81 14.60 11.02
CA LYS A 21 -8.15 15.01 9.76
C LYS A 21 -6.72 14.47 9.67
N GLN A 22 -5.98 14.47 10.78
CA GLN A 22 -4.62 13.92 10.86
C GLN A 22 -4.60 12.42 10.50
N ASN A 23 -5.51 11.63 11.06
CA ASN A 23 -5.57 10.20 10.78
C ASN A 23 -5.97 9.94 9.32
N LYS A 24 -6.91 10.72 8.76
CA LYS A 24 -7.24 10.65 7.33
C LYS A 24 -6.03 10.93 6.44
N GLN A 25 -5.21 11.92 6.80
CA GLN A 25 -3.98 12.21 6.05
C GLN A 25 -2.98 11.07 6.11
N VAL A 26 -2.78 10.44 7.28
CA VAL A 26 -1.92 9.26 7.42
C VAL A 26 -2.42 8.11 6.54
N ILE A 27 -3.73 7.83 6.57
CA ILE A 27 -4.37 6.81 5.74
C ILE A 27 -4.13 7.08 4.25
N ASN A 28 -4.33 8.33 3.79
CA ASN A 28 -4.10 8.71 2.40
C ASN A 28 -2.61 8.56 2.00
N LYS A 29 -1.68 8.96 2.86
CA LYS A 29 -0.24 8.78 2.62
C LYS A 29 0.12 7.30 2.46
N LEU A 30 -0.41 6.45 3.33
CA LEU A 30 -0.20 5.00 3.26
C LEU A 30 -0.85 4.39 2.01
N GLN A 31 -2.01 4.87 1.57
CA GLN A 31 -2.62 4.46 0.30
C GLN A 31 -1.74 4.78 -0.90
N ASN A 32 -1.21 6.00 -0.96
CA ASN A 32 -0.33 6.42 -2.05
C ASN A 32 0.98 5.62 -2.06
N LEU A 33 1.54 5.33 -0.88
CA LEU A 33 2.76 4.53 -0.76
C LEU A 33 2.61 3.12 -1.33
N VAL A 34 1.50 2.45 -1.01
CA VAL A 34 1.25 1.05 -1.41
C VAL A 34 0.36 0.91 -2.65
N HIS A 35 0.19 1.99 -3.41
CA HIS A 35 -0.64 1.99 -4.61
C HIS A 35 -0.09 1.00 -5.64
N SER A 36 -0.94 0.17 -6.24
CA SER A 36 -0.53 -0.90 -7.17
C SER A 36 -0.10 -0.40 -8.55
N ASP A 37 -0.35 0.88 -8.85
CA ASP A 37 0.03 1.50 -10.11
C ASP A 37 1.55 1.40 -10.36
N GLY A 38 1.90 1.17 -11.64
CA GLY A 38 3.28 0.94 -12.05
C GLY A 38 3.97 -0.22 -11.32
N LYS A 39 3.26 -1.32 -11.03
CA LYS A 39 3.77 -2.48 -10.26
C LYS A 39 4.31 -2.08 -8.89
N PHE A 40 3.54 -1.29 -8.15
CA PHE A 40 3.89 -0.73 -6.85
C PHE A 40 5.11 0.21 -6.89
N LYS A 41 5.18 1.09 -7.90
CA LYS A 41 6.32 2.00 -8.14
C LYS A 41 6.73 2.79 -6.88
N ASN A 42 5.78 3.43 -6.20
CA ASN A 42 6.06 4.24 -5.02
C ASN A 42 6.66 3.43 -3.86
N LEU A 43 6.18 2.20 -3.69
CA LEU A 43 6.71 1.28 -2.69
C LEU A 43 8.13 0.86 -3.05
N ARG A 44 8.39 0.52 -4.32
CA ARG A 44 9.73 0.17 -4.82
C ARG A 44 10.71 1.33 -4.63
N ASP A 45 10.35 2.54 -5.07
CA ASP A 45 11.18 3.74 -4.95
C ASP A 45 11.52 4.07 -3.48
N THR A 46 10.60 3.79 -2.56
CA THR A 46 10.83 3.98 -1.13
C THR A 46 11.78 2.92 -0.58
N LEU A 47 11.58 1.65 -0.93
CA LEU A 47 12.45 0.54 -0.50
C LEU A 47 13.90 0.74 -0.95
N THR A 48 14.14 1.28 -2.15
CA THR A 48 15.50 1.57 -2.65
C THR A 48 16.23 2.65 -1.84
N LYS A 49 15.49 3.51 -1.12
CA LYS A 49 16.05 4.63 -0.32
C LYS A 49 16.17 4.31 1.16
N VAL A 50 15.60 3.19 1.62
CA VAL A 50 15.63 2.79 3.03
C VAL A 50 16.97 2.14 3.34
N ASP A 51 17.61 2.59 4.43
CA ASP A 51 18.78 1.94 4.99
C ASP A 51 18.35 0.63 5.69
N PRO A 52 18.98 -0.53 5.40
CA PRO A 52 18.63 -1.80 6.04
C PRO A 52 18.78 -1.75 7.58
N PRO A 53 17.95 -2.48 8.35
CA PRO A 53 17.04 -3.54 7.90
C PRO A 53 15.64 -3.03 7.55
N CYS A 54 15.10 -3.49 6.42
CA CYS A 54 13.69 -3.32 6.08
C CYS A 54 13.07 -4.67 5.75
N VAL A 55 11.80 -4.86 6.12
CA VAL A 55 11.02 -6.04 5.71
C VAL A 55 10.16 -5.62 4.53
N PRO A 56 10.49 -6.05 3.31
CA PRO A 56 9.79 -5.58 2.13
C PRO A 56 8.48 -6.38 1.94
N TYR A 57 7.57 -5.86 1.12
CA TYR A 57 6.28 -6.54 0.88
C TYR A 57 6.48 -7.82 0.07
N LEU A 58 6.36 -8.97 0.72
CA LEU A 58 6.62 -10.29 0.12
C LEU A 58 5.84 -10.55 -1.18
N GLY A 59 4.57 -10.10 -1.23
CA GLY A 59 3.72 -10.27 -2.42
C GLY A 59 4.30 -9.62 -3.69
N LEU A 60 5.09 -8.53 -3.54
CA LEU A 60 5.78 -7.88 -4.65
C LEU A 60 6.81 -8.81 -5.31
N TYR A 61 7.67 -9.42 -4.50
CA TYR A 61 8.75 -10.28 -4.99
C TYR A 61 8.23 -11.60 -5.52
N LEU A 62 7.20 -12.16 -4.88
CA LEU A 62 6.55 -13.37 -5.39
C LEU A 62 5.93 -13.11 -6.77
N SER A 63 5.25 -11.97 -6.98
CA SER A 63 4.75 -11.61 -8.31
C SER A 63 5.86 -11.42 -9.35
N ASP A 64 7.00 -10.86 -8.96
CA ASP A 64 8.15 -10.74 -9.86
C ASP A 64 8.74 -12.11 -10.23
N LEU A 65 8.84 -13.03 -9.27
CA LEU A 65 9.32 -14.40 -9.50
C LEU A 65 8.39 -15.19 -10.44
N THR A 66 7.08 -15.12 -10.23
CA THR A 66 6.10 -15.77 -11.13
C THR A 66 6.21 -15.23 -12.55
N PHE A 67 6.36 -13.91 -12.72
CA PHE A 67 6.53 -13.30 -14.04
C PHE A 67 7.81 -13.77 -14.75
N ILE A 68 8.91 -13.97 -14.01
CA ILE A 68 10.18 -14.48 -14.56
C ILE A 68 10.06 -15.95 -14.95
N GLU A 69 9.32 -16.76 -14.18
CA GLU A 69 9.11 -18.19 -14.46
C GLU A 69 8.20 -18.42 -15.68
N GLU A 70 7.27 -17.51 -15.96
CA GLU A 70 6.36 -17.56 -17.12
C GLU A 70 6.95 -16.98 -18.42
N SER A 71 8.19 -16.47 -18.39
CA SER A 71 8.91 -15.85 -19.53
C SER A 71 9.93 -16.80 -20.15
#